data_AF-Q2H5N8-F1
#
_entry.id   AF-Q2H5N8-F1
#
_cell.length_a   1.000
_cell.length_b   1.000
_cell.length_c   1.000
_cell.angle_alpha   90.00
_cell.angle_beta   90.00
_cell.angle_gamma   90.00
#
_symmetry.space_group_name_H-M   'P 1'
#
loop_
_entity.id
_entity.type
_entity.pdbx_description
1 polymer ?
#
loop_
_entity_poly.entity_id
_entity_poly.type
_entity_poly.pdbx_seq_one_letter_code
_entity_poly.pdbx_strand_id
1 'polypeptide(L)'
;MVLKGKDHSTTEAREGAASVSDPGRVQAHCATANPREDEQMGDRAHRSTEMAVRLVVAQVQEAWRQKAAASLLQLDISGAFNTVNHTRLLATLREMGYPRWLVLWTKDWLTGRESTLLFDGKTAAPTAIRAGVPQGSPLSPVLFILYISSLYKQLKDEHPHLAIEGFADDTNLLVFGRNPEANVRQLEAAWGTCIRWVDSQGMKFAPEKSERIHFNKGRRQWSNQLELTSPGRGTSPVRPKESARFLGVWLYRKLNWKAHLAAVERKLRTQGYALSRLAASTWGLGLAKAREVYTKCIRSALAYGASSFHIPTDVGGEPVKKGITKALGKCHTDHHVDATIINRFLEINGHSSEDGNSHGRA
;
A
#
# COMPACT_ATOMS: atom_id res chain seq x y z
N MET A 1 -21.42 -10.90 0.73
CA MET A 1 -20.78 -11.85 -0.21
C MET A 1 -20.37 -13.08 0.58
N VAL A 2 -21.17 -14.13 0.58
CA VAL A 2 -20.82 -15.40 1.25
C VAL A 2 -20.38 -16.34 0.14
N LEU A 3 -19.08 -16.61 0.05
CA LEU A 3 -18.55 -17.66 -0.81
C LEU A 3 -18.69 -18.98 -0.04
N LYS A 4 -19.72 -19.77 -0.36
CA LYS A 4 -19.83 -21.13 0.15
C LYS A 4 -18.86 -22.03 -0.64
N GLY A 5 -17.85 -22.56 0.05
CA GLY A 5 -17.06 -23.69 -0.44
C GLY A 5 -17.96 -24.91 -0.59
N LYS A 6 -17.78 -25.65 -1.69
CA LYS A 6 -18.57 -26.83 -2.02
C LYS A 6 -17.96 -28.04 -1.32
N ASP A 7 -18.62 -28.56 -0.28
CA ASP A 7 -18.31 -29.86 0.30
C ASP A 7 -18.42 -30.94 -0.79
N HIS A 8 -17.35 -31.72 -0.99
CA HIS A 8 -17.38 -32.93 -1.81
C HIS A 8 -17.23 -34.12 -0.88
N SER A 9 -18.37 -34.73 -0.53
CA SER A 9 -18.43 -36.10 -0.02
C SER A 9 -18.42 -37.06 -1.21
N THR A 10 -17.27 -37.68 -1.48
CA THR A 10 -17.23 -39.01 -2.10
C THR A 10 -15.93 -39.69 -1.69
N THR A 11 -16.08 -40.73 -0.88
CA THR A 11 -15.03 -41.56 -0.31
C THR A 11 -14.51 -42.54 -1.37
N GLU A 12 -13.23 -42.89 -1.24
CA GLU A 12 -12.52 -44.01 -1.88
C GLU A 12 -11.92 -43.82 -3.28
N ALA A 13 -10.84 -43.03 -3.31
CA ALA A 13 -9.61 -43.34 -4.06
C ALA A 13 -8.41 -42.61 -3.40
N ARG A 14 -8.02 -43.06 -2.20
CA ARG A 14 -6.80 -42.65 -1.48
C ARG A 14 -5.62 -43.42 -2.11
N GLU A 15 -4.43 -42.89 -2.35
CA GLU A 15 -3.59 -42.24 -1.33
C GLU A 15 -2.42 -41.38 -1.91
N GLY A 16 -2.37 -41.13 -3.23
CA GLY A 16 -1.24 -40.43 -3.88
C GLY A 16 -1.49 -38.97 -4.32
N ALA A 17 -2.75 -38.57 -4.54
CA ALA A 17 -3.10 -37.29 -5.16
C ALA A 17 -3.49 -36.16 -4.18
N ALA A 18 -3.67 -36.47 -2.90
CA ALA A 18 -4.15 -35.53 -1.89
C ALA A 18 -3.10 -34.47 -1.46
N SER A 19 -1.87 -34.53 -1.97
CA SER A 19 -0.78 -33.64 -1.55
C SER A 19 -0.59 -32.39 -2.43
N VAL A 20 -1.36 -32.25 -3.53
CA VAL A 20 -1.17 -31.20 -4.56
C VAL A 20 -2.36 -30.22 -4.66
N SER A 21 -3.44 -30.42 -3.90
CA SER A 21 -4.67 -29.63 -3.99
C SER A 21 -4.70 -28.34 -3.14
N ASP A 22 -3.62 -28.01 -2.43
CA ASP A 22 -3.57 -26.88 -1.51
C ASP A 22 -3.05 -25.59 -2.19
N PRO A 23 -3.86 -24.51 -2.27
CA PRO A 23 -3.41 -23.20 -2.73
C PRO A 23 -2.15 -22.67 -2.01
N GLY A 24 -1.93 -23.05 -0.75
CA GLY A 24 -0.75 -22.67 0.03
C GLY A 24 0.56 -23.26 -0.51
N ARG A 25 0.54 -24.52 -0.98
CA ARG A 25 1.72 -25.14 -1.63
C ARG A 25 2.02 -24.53 -2.99
N VAL A 26 0.98 -24.22 -3.76
CA VAL A 26 1.10 -23.50 -5.04
C VAL A 26 1.72 -22.12 -4.83
N GLN A 27 1.27 -21.38 -3.81
CA GLN A 27 1.85 -20.10 -3.42
C GLN A 27 3.34 -20.22 -3.09
N ALA A 28 3.74 -21.23 -2.32
CA ALA A 28 5.14 -21.48 -1.96
C ALA A 28 6.01 -21.84 -3.19
N HIS A 29 5.49 -22.64 -4.11
CA HIS A 29 6.18 -23.00 -5.35
C HIS A 29 6.33 -21.80 -6.30
N CYS A 30 5.27 -20.99 -6.44
CA CYS A 30 5.33 -19.70 -7.13
C CYS A 30 6.33 -18.73 -6.50
N ALA A 31 6.67 -18.91 -5.22
CA ALA A 31 7.61 -18.08 -4.47
C ALA A 31 9.07 -18.50 -4.59
N THR A 32 9.32 -19.78 -4.80
CA THR A 32 10.68 -20.33 -4.87
C THR A 32 11.19 -20.44 -6.30
N ALA A 33 10.32 -20.65 -7.30
CA ALA A 33 10.73 -20.88 -8.69
C ALA A 33 10.99 -19.61 -9.53
N ASN A 34 10.79 -18.41 -8.98
CA ASN A 34 11.04 -17.16 -9.69
C ASN A 34 12.05 -16.31 -8.90
N PRO A 35 13.19 -15.88 -9.48
CA PRO A 35 13.93 -14.74 -8.98
C PRO A 35 13.06 -13.50 -9.22
N ARG A 36 12.07 -13.33 -8.34
CA ARG A 36 10.99 -12.35 -8.46
C ARG A 36 11.60 -10.95 -8.54
N GLU A 37 11.53 -10.38 -9.74
CA GLU A 37 11.81 -8.99 -10.13
C GLU A 37 11.83 -8.03 -8.92
N ASP A 38 12.95 -7.33 -8.74
CA ASP A 38 13.22 -6.46 -7.60
C ASP A 38 12.28 -5.25 -7.48
N GLU A 39 11.39 -5.05 -8.43
CA GLU A 39 10.55 -3.87 -8.61
C GLU A 39 9.17 -4.01 -7.95
N GLN A 40 8.71 -5.24 -7.66
CA GLN A 40 7.45 -5.45 -6.94
C GLN A 40 7.70 -5.56 -5.43
N MET A 41 7.14 -4.62 -4.68
CA MET A 41 7.28 -4.52 -3.21
C MET A 41 6.03 -5.01 -2.46
N GLY A 42 4.89 -5.14 -3.15
CA GLY A 42 3.62 -5.60 -2.57
C GLY A 42 3.55 -7.12 -2.36
N ASP A 43 2.90 -7.53 -1.27
CA ASP A 43 2.56 -8.93 -0.92
C ASP A 43 3.74 -9.93 -0.95
N ARG A 44 4.93 -9.46 -0.57
CA ARG A 44 6.16 -10.27 -0.46
C ARG A 44 6.63 -10.38 0.99
N ALA A 45 7.08 -11.57 1.37
CA ALA A 45 7.82 -11.76 2.61
C ALA A 45 9.04 -10.81 2.63
N HIS A 46 9.25 -10.12 3.75
CA HIS A 46 10.35 -9.17 4.00
C HIS A 46 10.38 -7.90 3.13
N ARG A 47 9.33 -7.58 2.36
CA ARG A 47 9.17 -6.28 1.72
C ARG A 47 7.97 -5.54 2.32
N SER A 48 8.15 -4.28 2.68
CA SER A 48 7.12 -3.45 3.30
C SER A 48 6.87 -2.19 2.49
N THR A 49 5.69 -1.59 2.67
CA THR A 49 5.37 -0.25 2.13
C THR A 49 6.42 0.78 2.55
N GLU A 50 6.96 0.64 3.74
CA GLU A 50 8.01 1.50 4.29
C GLU A 50 9.34 1.38 3.55
N MET A 51 9.72 0.16 3.11
CA MET A 51 10.92 -0.04 2.31
C MET A 51 10.79 0.57 0.91
N ALA A 52 9.62 0.43 0.28
CA ALA A 52 9.34 1.05 -1.01
C ALA A 52 9.42 2.59 -0.93
N VAL A 53 8.83 3.19 0.12
CA VAL A 53 8.93 4.64 0.36
C VAL A 53 10.39 5.06 0.54
N ARG A 54 11.17 4.32 1.33
CA ARG A 54 12.60 4.61 1.55
C ARG A 54 13.42 4.53 0.27
N LEU A 55 13.15 3.54 -0.57
CA LEU A 55 13.88 3.34 -1.83
C LEU A 55 13.63 4.50 -2.79
N VAL A 56 12.37 4.91 -2.98
CA VAL A 56 12.02 6.09 -3.79
C VAL A 56 12.69 7.34 -3.23
N VAL A 57 12.64 7.56 -1.91
CA VAL A 57 13.28 8.72 -1.27
C VAL A 57 14.80 8.70 -1.49
N ALA A 58 15.45 7.55 -1.35
CA ALA A 58 16.88 7.40 -1.55
C ALA A 58 17.29 7.68 -3.00
N GLN A 59 16.54 7.15 -3.98
CA GLN A 59 16.75 7.39 -5.40
C GLN A 59 16.58 8.88 -5.76
N VAL A 60 15.55 9.54 -5.22
CA VAL A 60 15.34 10.99 -5.39
C VAL A 60 16.52 11.79 -4.81
N GLN A 61 16.99 11.42 -3.61
CA GLN A 61 18.12 12.09 -2.97
C GLN A 61 19.42 11.88 -3.75
N GLU A 62 19.65 10.70 -4.32
CA GLU A 62 20.79 10.42 -5.21
C GLU A 62 20.73 11.27 -6.47
N ALA A 63 19.58 11.34 -7.14
CA ALA A 63 19.40 12.20 -8.30
C ALA A 63 19.75 13.67 -7.97
N TRP A 64 19.36 14.15 -6.79
CA TRP A 64 19.73 15.49 -6.33
C TRP A 64 21.23 15.67 -6.07
N ARG A 65 21.94 14.64 -5.58
CA ARG A 65 23.40 14.68 -5.43
C ARG A 65 24.08 14.85 -6.79
N GLN A 66 23.53 14.23 -7.82
CA GLN A 66 23.99 14.32 -9.21
C GLN A 66 23.50 15.58 -9.95
N LYS A 67 22.91 16.55 -9.23
CA LYS A 67 22.31 17.79 -9.77
C LYS A 67 21.20 17.52 -10.81
N ALA A 68 20.57 16.35 -10.76
CA ALA A 68 19.37 16.01 -11.51
C ALA A 68 18.12 16.19 -10.64
N ALA A 69 16.96 16.08 -11.27
CA ALA A 69 15.66 15.97 -10.62
C ALA A 69 15.05 14.60 -10.95
N ALA A 70 14.05 14.22 -10.15
CA ALA A 70 13.29 13.00 -10.37
C ALA A 70 11.82 13.33 -10.61
N SER A 71 11.14 12.53 -11.41
CA SER A 71 9.70 12.67 -11.67
C SER A 71 9.03 11.32 -11.45
N LEU A 72 8.08 11.27 -10.53
CA LEU A 72 7.31 10.08 -10.20
C LEU A 72 5.91 10.20 -10.80
N LEU A 73 5.52 9.20 -11.58
CA LEU A 73 4.17 9.01 -12.11
C LEU A 73 3.56 7.78 -11.46
N GLN A 74 2.45 7.95 -10.76
CA GLN A 74 1.69 6.89 -10.11
C GLN A 74 0.51 6.52 -11.01
N LEU A 75 0.42 5.25 -11.39
CA LEU A 75 -0.61 4.70 -12.27
C LEU A 75 -1.50 3.72 -11.49
N ASP A 76 -2.81 3.83 -11.70
CA ASP A 76 -3.85 2.96 -11.11
C ASP A 76 -4.44 2.07 -12.21
N ILE A 77 -4.41 0.74 -12.03
CA ILE A 77 -5.09 -0.20 -12.92
C ILE A 77 -6.55 -0.32 -12.51
N SER A 78 -7.46 0.00 -13.42
CA SER A 78 -8.90 -0.08 -13.16
C SER A 78 -9.35 -1.53 -13.03
N GLY A 79 -9.83 -1.88 -11.84
CA GLY A 79 -10.42 -3.19 -11.58
C GLY A 79 -9.42 -4.36 -11.66
N ALA A 80 -8.14 -4.11 -11.41
CA ALA A 80 -7.01 -5.04 -11.44
C ALA A 80 -7.36 -6.53 -11.23
N PHE A 81 -7.84 -6.91 -10.04
CA PHE A 81 -8.17 -8.31 -9.71
C PHE A 81 -9.33 -8.89 -10.54
N ASN A 82 -10.29 -8.06 -10.93
CA ASN A 82 -11.50 -8.49 -11.65
C ASN A 82 -11.29 -8.58 -13.17
N THR A 83 -10.22 -7.96 -13.70
CA THR A 83 -9.95 -7.85 -15.13
C THR A 83 -8.86 -8.80 -15.63
N VAL A 84 -8.25 -9.60 -14.75
CA VAL A 84 -7.21 -10.57 -15.13
C VAL A 84 -7.73 -11.55 -16.19
N ASN A 85 -7.12 -11.54 -17.38
CA ASN A 85 -7.46 -12.48 -18.43
C ASN A 85 -6.80 -13.84 -18.15
N HIS A 86 -7.61 -14.89 -17.99
CA HIS A 86 -7.11 -16.23 -17.63
C HIS A 86 -6.17 -16.80 -18.69
N THR A 87 -6.49 -16.66 -19.97
CA THR A 87 -5.65 -17.16 -21.07
C THR A 87 -4.27 -16.49 -21.07
N ARG A 88 -4.24 -15.17 -20.86
CA ARG A 88 -2.99 -14.42 -20.77
C ARG A 88 -2.18 -14.77 -19.54
N LEU A 89 -2.82 -14.86 -18.36
CA LEU A 89 -2.16 -15.30 -17.13
C LEU A 89 -1.47 -16.65 -17.31
N LEU A 90 -2.17 -17.62 -17.91
CA LEU A 90 -1.62 -18.95 -18.17
C LEU A 90 -0.48 -18.92 -19.21
N ALA A 91 -0.51 -18.00 -20.17
CA ALA A 91 0.61 -17.79 -21.10
C ALA A 91 1.82 -17.21 -20.38
N THR A 92 1.64 -16.17 -19.56
CA THR A 92 2.70 -15.58 -18.73
C THR A 92 3.36 -16.61 -17.83
N LEU A 93 2.58 -17.47 -17.16
CA LEU A 93 3.15 -18.54 -16.33
C LEU A 93 4.02 -19.53 -17.14
N ARG A 94 3.62 -19.86 -18.37
CA ARG A 94 4.43 -20.72 -19.25
C ARG A 94 5.71 -20.03 -19.71
N GLU A 95 5.63 -18.76 -20.09
CA GLU A 95 6.77 -17.96 -20.53
C GLU A 95 7.80 -17.76 -19.40
N MET A 96 7.33 -17.69 -18.15
CA MET A 96 8.18 -17.67 -16.96
C MET A 96 8.81 -19.03 -16.62
N GLY A 97 8.49 -20.09 -17.36
CA GLY A 97 9.06 -21.43 -17.16
C GLY A 97 8.42 -22.24 -16.03
N TYR A 98 7.23 -21.86 -15.54
CA TYR A 98 6.56 -22.65 -14.52
C TYR A 98 6.18 -24.05 -15.01
N PRO A 99 6.27 -25.08 -14.15
CA PRO A 99 5.94 -26.45 -14.53
C PRO A 99 4.53 -26.60 -15.10
N ARG A 100 4.38 -27.45 -16.12
CA ARG A 100 3.09 -27.68 -16.79
C ARG A 100 1.95 -28.04 -15.83
N TRP A 101 2.24 -28.83 -14.79
CA TRP A 101 1.24 -29.23 -13.79
C TRP A 101 0.67 -28.02 -13.03
N LEU A 102 1.50 -27.02 -12.71
CA LEU A 102 1.09 -25.81 -11.99
C LEU A 102 0.22 -24.92 -12.86
N VAL A 103 0.56 -24.80 -14.14
CA VAL A 103 -0.22 -24.05 -15.12
C VAL A 103 -1.59 -24.69 -15.31
N LEU A 104 -1.66 -26.02 -15.43
CA LEU A 104 -2.93 -26.74 -15.55
C LEU A 104 -3.77 -26.63 -14.28
N TRP A 105 -3.16 -26.78 -13.11
CA TRP A 105 -3.85 -26.59 -11.83
C TRP A 105 -4.42 -25.16 -11.72
N THR A 106 -3.65 -24.14 -12.12
CA THR A 106 -4.11 -22.74 -12.11
C THR A 106 -5.29 -22.55 -13.05
N LYS A 107 -5.26 -23.19 -14.23
CA LYS A 107 -6.37 -23.16 -15.19
C LYS A 107 -7.64 -23.76 -14.57
N ASP A 108 -7.52 -24.94 -13.97
CA ASP A 108 -8.66 -25.63 -13.37
C ASP A 108 -9.23 -24.84 -12.20
N TRP A 109 -8.37 -24.21 -11.39
CA TRP A 109 -8.76 -23.35 -10.28
C TRP A 109 -9.54 -22.08 -10.71
N LEU A 110 -9.26 -21.55 -11.91
CA LEU A 110 -9.93 -20.36 -12.46
C LEU A 110 -11.19 -20.69 -13.27
N THR A 111 -11.33 -21.94 -13.73
CA THR A 111 -12.40 -22.38 -14.65
C THR A 111 -13.67 -22.79 -13.89
N GLY A 112 -14.84 -22.64 -14.51
CA GLY A 112 -16.10 -23.16 -13.97
C GLY A 112 -16.63 -22.42 -12.74
N ARG A 113 -16.15 -21.19 -12.50
CA ARG A 113 -16.58 -20.38 -11.36
C ARG A 113 -17.85 -19.60 -11.69
N GLU A 114 -18.74 -19.51 -10.70
CA GLU A 114 -19.97 -18.74 -10.77
C GLU A 114 -20.09 -17.85 -9.54
N SER A 115 -20.69 -16.67 -9.71
CA SER A 115 -21.06 -15.77 -8.62
C SER A 115 -22.56 -15.57 -8.59
N THR A 116 -23.12 -15.50 -7.40
CA THR A 116 -24.54 -15.23 -7.20
C THR A 116 -24.71 -14.07 -6.23
N LEU A 117 -25.60 -13.13 -6.57
CA LEU A 117 -25.97 -12.00 -5.73
C LEU A 117 -27.08 -12.42 -4.76
N LEU A 118 -26.86 -12.19 -3.46
CA LEU A 118 -27.90 -12.28 -2.44
C LEU A 118 -28.21 -10.86 -1.98
N PHE A 119 -29.43 -10.41 -2.23
CA PHE A 119 -29.90 -9.09 -1.81
C PHE A 119 -31.29 -9.23 -1.19
N ASP A 120 -31.45 -8.73 0.04
CA ASP A 120 -32.71 -8.76 0.80
C ASP A 120 -33.37 -10.17 0.86
N GLY A 121 -32.56 -11.19 1.17
CA GLY A 121 -33.00 -12.59 1.23
C GLY A 121 -33.29 -13.25 -0.12
N LYS A 122 -33.25 -12.50 -1.24
CA LYS A 122 -33.46 -13.02 -2.59
C LYS A 122 -32.13 -13.31 -3.28
N THR A 123 -32.01 -14.52 -3.80
CA THR A 123 -30.82 -15.00 -4.50
C THR A 123 -31.05 -14.85 -6.01
N ALA A 124 -30.15 -14.13 -6.69
CA ALA A 124 -30.17 -13.99 -8.15
C ALA A 124 -29.77 -15.29 -8.86
N ALA A 125 -29.90 -15.32 -10.19
CA ALA A 125 -29.36 -16.43 -10.97
C ALA A 125 -27.81 -16.45 -10.90
N PRO A 126 -27.17 -17.64 -10.91
CA PRO A 126 -25.72 -17.74 -11.02
C PRO A 126 -25.20 -17.07 -12.28
N THR A 127 -24.12 -16.31 -12.15
CA THR A 127 -23.43 -15.66 -13.26
C THR A 127 -22.02 -16.21 -13.37
N ALA A 128 -21.66 -16.73 -14.55
CA ALA A 128 -20.33 -17.28 -14.79
C ALA A 128 -19.24 -16.20 -14.74
N ILE A 129 -18.16 -16.47 -14.02
CA ILE A 129 -17.01 -15.56 -13.89
C ILE A 129 -15.98 -15.93 -14.96
N ARG A 130 -15.91 -15.11 -16.01
CA ARG A 130 -15.04 -15.35 -17.18
C ARG A 130 -13.67 -14.66 -17.11
N ALA A 131 -13.48 -13.74 -16.17
CA ALA A 131 -12.24 -12.99 -15.97
C ALA A 131 -12.04 -12.70 -14.49
N GLY A 132 -10.79 -12.39 -14.14
CA GLY A 132 -10.39 -12.02 -12.79
C GLY A 132 -10.02 -13.21 -11.90
N VAL A 133 -9.34 -12.88 -10.80
CA VAL A 133 -8.95 -13.81 -9.74
C VAL A 133 -9.83 -13.56 -8.50
N PRO A 134 -10.15 -14.60 -7.70
CA PRO A 134 -11.04 -14.47 -6.54
C PRO A 134 -10.46 -13.57 -5.45
N GLN A 135 -11.13 -12.46 -5.13
CA GLN A 135 -10.76 -11.66 -3.96
C GLN A 135 -10.98 -12.46 -2.67
N GLY A 136 -10.00 -12.43 -1.76
CA GLY A 136 -10.02 -13.18 -0.50
C GLY A 136 -9.30 -14.54 -0.54
N SER A 137 -8.85 -14.99 -1.72
CA SER A 137 -7.90 -16.10 -1.80
C SER A 137 -6.46 -15.62 -1.58
N PRO A 138 -5.65 -16.31 -0.77
CA PRO A 138 -4.22 -16.04 -0.63
C PRO A 138 -3.42 -16.13 -1.94
N LEU A 139 -3.92 -16.88 -2.93
CA LEU A 139 -3.24 -17.08 -4.21
C LEU A 139 -3.47 -15.92 -5.19
N SER A 140 -4.59 -15.22 -5.07
CA SER A 140 -4.98 -14.17 -6.02
C SER A 140 -3.97 -13.01 -6.11
N PRO A 141 -3.46 -12.46 -5.00
CA PRO A 141 -2.37 -11.48 -5.05
C PRO A 141 -1.12 -11.97 -5.78
N VAL A 142 -0.71 -13.21 -5.54
CA VAL A 142 0.49 -13.79 -6.18
C VAL A 142 0.29 -13.94 -7.68
N LEU A 143 -0.86 -14.44 -8.12
CA LEU A 143 -1.17 -14.54 -9.54
C LEU A 143 -1.24 -13.16 -10.21
N PHE A 144 -1.77 -12.15 -9.52
CA PHE A 144 -1.81 -10.79 -10.03
C PHE A 144 -0.38 -10.20 -10.17
N ILE A 145 0.50 -10.44 -9.20
CA ILE A 145 1.91 -10.03 -9.28
C ILE A 145 2.62 -10.70 -10.47
N LEU A 146 2.40 -12.00 -10.68
CA LEU A 146 2.97 -12.71 -11.83
C LEU A 146 2.37 -12.23 -13.16
N TYR A 147 1.12 -11.78 -13.16
CA TYR A 147 0.50 -11.20 -14.34
C TYR A 147 1.18 -9.88 -14.73
N ILE A 148 1.33 -8.97 -13.76
CA ILE A 148 1.88 -7.63 -14.00
C ILE A 148 3.41 -7.63 -14.21
N SER A 149 4.14 -8.68 -13.81
CA SER A 149 5.59 -8.74 -14.09
C SER A 149 5.91 -8.72 -15.58
N SER A 150 5.00 -9.20 -16.44
CA SER A 150 5.16 -9.07 -17.89
C SER A 150 5.21 -7.60 -18.36
N LEU A 151 4.50 -6.68 -17.69
CA LEU A 151 4.57 -5.25 -17.94
C LEU A 151 5.94 -4.70 -17.54
N TYR A 152 6.42 -5.08 -16.34
CA TYR A 152 7.67 -4.57 -15.80
C TYR A 152 8.86 -5.03 -16.64
N LYS A 153 8.85 -6.29 -17.09
CA LYS A 153 9.83 -6.80 -18.05
C LYS A 153 9.84 -5.97 -19.34
N GLN A 154 8.68 -5.77 -19.97
CA GLN A 154 8.58 -4.98 -21.19
C GLN A 154 9.05 -3.53 -21.00
N LEU A 155 8.71 -2.90 -19.88
CA LEU A 155 9.15 -1.55 -19.56
C LEU A 155 10.66 -1.46 -19.37
N LYS A 156 11.32 -2.45 -18.74
CA LYS A 156 12.78 -2.46 -18.60
C LYS A 156 13.50 -2.67 -19.93
N ASP A 157 12.97 -3.58 -20.75
CA ASP A 157 13.55 -3.90 -22.05
C ASP A 157 13.50 -2.69 -22.99
N GLU A 158 12.40 -1.94 -22.97
CA GLU A 158 12.23 -0.74 -23.80
C GLU A 158 12.79 0.55 -23.16
N HIS A 159 12.82 0.66 -21.83
CA HIS A 159 13.19 1.87 -21.07
C HIS A 159 14.17 1.56 -19.92
N PRO A 160 15.44 1.25 -20.20
CA PRO A 160 16.41 0.79 -19.18
C PRO A 160 16.77 1.84 -18.12
N HIS A 161 16.47 3.12 -18.36
CA HIS A 161 16.72 4.22 -17.42
C HIS A 161 15.53 4.50 -16.48
N LEU A 162 14.42 3.79 -16.66
CA LEU A 162 13.21 3.91 -15.87
C LEU A 162 13.35 3.07 -14.59
N ALA A 163 13.19 3.69 -13.42
CA ALA A 163 12.98 2.95 -12.19
C ALA A 163 11.48 2.64 -12.04
N ILE A 164 11.15 1.40 -11.71
CA ILE A 164 9.76 0.93 -11.58
C ILE A 164 9.58 0.47 -10.14
N GLU A 165 8.55 1.00 -9.48
CA GLU A 165 8.17 0.60 -8.13
C GLU A 165 6.71 0.16 -8.14
N GLY A 166 6.50 -1.15 -8.19
CA GLY A 166 5.20 -1.78 -8.07
C GLY A 166 4.82 -1.99 -6.61
N PHE A 167 3.54 -1.76 -6.30
CA PHE A 167 2.92 -2.25 -5.08
C PHE A 167 1.52 -2.77 -5.38
N ALA A 168 1.39 -4.09 -5.54
CA ALA A 168 0.15 -4.72 -5.96
C ALA A 168 -0.39 -4.09 -7.26
N ASP A 169 -1.53 -3.40 -7.22
CA ASP A 169 -2.19 -2.72 -8.33
C ASP A 169 -1.64 -1.31 -8.62
N ASP A 170 -0.94 -0.70 -7.67
CA ASP A 170 -0.24 0.58 -7.88
C ASP A 170 1.05 0.33 -8.67
N THR A 171 1.15 0.94 -9.86
CA THR A 171 2.40 0.94 -10.65
C THR A 171 3.00 2.33 -10.66
N ASN A 172 4.22 2.46 -10.14
CA ASN A 172 4.87 3.76 -10.05
C ASN A 172 6.11 3.79 -10.94
N LEU A 173 6.18 4.81 -11.80
CA LEU A 173 7.23 5.02 -12.77
C LEU A 173 8.07 6.22 -12.34
N LEU A 174 9.37 6.02 -12.16
CA LEU A 174 10.30 7.05 -11.71
C LEU A 174 11.37 7.28 -12.77
N VAL A 175 11.44 8.51 -13.27
CA VAL A 175 12.45 8.96 -14.24
C VAL A 175 13.37 10.00 -13.63
N PHE A 176 14.60 10.04 -14.12
CA PHE A 176 15.62 10.99 -13.66
C PHE A 176 16.09 11.84 -14.84
N GLY A 177 16.30 13.13 -14.58
CA GLY A 177 16.83 14.02 -15.60
C GLY A 177 17.00 15.45 -15.10
N ARG A 178 17.79 16.22 -15.85
CA ARG A 178 18.11 17.61 -15.52
C ARG A 178 17.08 18.60 -16.05
N ASN A 179 16.20 18.15 -16.93
CA ASN A 179 15.26 18.99 -17.67
C ASN A 179 13.83 18.43 -17.59
N PRO A 180 12.81 19.24 -17.22
CA PRO A 180 11.44 18.75 -17.09
C PRO A 180 10.89 18.16 -18.38
N GLU A 181 11.20 18.74 -19.54
CA GLU A 181 10.72 18.26 -20.83
C GLU A 181 11.30 16.87 -21.16
N ALA A 182 12.56 16.61 -20.79
CA ALA A 182 13.18 15.30 -20.98
C ALA A 182 12.51 14.24 -20.11
N ASN A 183 12.16 14.58 -18.86
CA ASN A 183 11.45 13.68 -17.96
C ASN A 183 10.01 13.42 -18.46
N VAL A 184 9.33 14.44 -18.97
CA VAL A 184 8.00 14.28 -19.58
C VAL A 184 8.05 13.34 -20.76
N ARG A 185 8.98 13.54 -21.71
CA ARG A 185 9.12 12.65 -22.88
C ARG A 185 9.41 11.20 -22.49
N GLN A 186 10.25 10.97 -21.49
CA GLN A 186 10.51 9.61 -20.99
C GLN A 186 9.25 8.97 -20.39
N LEU A 187 8.47 9.74 -19.62
CA LEU A 187 7.20 9.26 -19.07
C LEU A 187 6.14 9.02 -20.15
N GLU A 188 6.09 9.85 -21.20
CA GLU A 188 5.20 9.64 -22.36
C GLU A 188 5.57 8.37 -23.13
N ALA A 189 6.86 8.14 -23.35
CA ALA A 189 7.35 6.94 -24.01
C ALA A 189 7.02 5.67 -23.19
N ALA A 190 7.28 5.69 -21.87
CA ALA A 190 6.92 4.60 -20.97
C ALA A 190 5.40 4.39 -20.91
N TRP A 191 4.60 5.46 -20.90
CA TRP A 191 3.15 5.40 -20.96
C TRP A 191 2.66 4.73 -22.25
N GLY A 192 3.29 5.02 -23.39
CA GLY A 192 2.99 4.34 -24.65
C GLY A 192 3.17 2.82 -24.55
N THR A 193 4.22 2.35 -23.87
CA THR A 193 4.44 0.93 -23.60
C THR A 193 3.36 0.36 -22.66
N CYS A 194 3.02 1.08 -21.59
CA CYS A 194 1.94 0.71 -20.67
C CYS A 194 0.60 0.52 -21.41
N ILE A 195 0.23 1.45 -22.30
CA ILE A 195 -1.01 1.38 -23.09
C ILE A 195 -1.02 0.16 -24.01
N ARG A 196 0.05 -0.07 -24.78
CA ARG A 196 0.14 -1.26 -25.65
C ARG A 196 0.01 -2.55 -24.84
N TRP A 197 0.62 -2.60 -23.66
CA TRP A 197 0.52 -3.75 -22.78
C TRP A 197 -0.92 -3.95 -22.28
N VAL A 198 -1.59 -2.93 -21.70
CA VAL A 198 -2.96 -3.14 -21.19
C VAL A 198 -3.95 -3.52 -22.28
N ASP A 199 -3.80 -2.99 -23.49
CA ASP A 199 -4.63 -3.36 -24.63
C ASP A 199 -4.44 -4.84 -24.99
N SER A 200 -3.19 -5.34 -24.99
CA SER A 200 -2.88 -6.75 -25.24
C SER A 200 -3.45 -7.70 -24.17
N GLN A 201 -3.59 -7.19 -22.94
CA GLN A 201 -4.05 -7.90 -21.76
C GLN A 201 -5.57 -7.78 -21.53
N GLY A 202 -6.27 -6.90 -22.25
CA GLY A 202 -7.68 -6.60 -22.02
C GLY A 202 -7.95 -5.84 -20.71
N MET A 203 -6.94 -5.13 -20.19
CA MET A 203 -7.03 -4.30 -18.99
C MET A 203 -7.19 -2.82 -19.36
N LYS A 204 -7.43 -1.99 -18.34
CA LYS A 204 -7.54 -0.53 -18.50
C LYS A 204 -6.83 0.17 -17.35
N PHE A 205 -6.04 1.18 -17.66
CA PHE A 205 -5.61 2.14 -16.64
C PHE A 205 -6.74 3.13 -16.32
N ALA A 206 -6.64 3.79 -15.17
CA ALA A 206 -7.44 4.95 -14.80
C ALA A 206 -6.56 6.23 -14.85
N PRO A 207 -6.34 6.82 -16.04
CA PRO A 207 -5.57 8.06 -16.17
C PRO A 207 -6.07 9.19 -15.27
N GLU A 208 -7.38 9.25 -15.03
CA GLU A 208 -8.05 10.23 -14.17
C GLU A 208 -7.62 10.16 -12.69
N LYS A 209 -7.14 9.00 -12.24
CA LYS A 209 -6.62 8.80 -10.88
C LYS A 209 -5.10 8.90 -10.81
N SER A 210 -4.43 9.02 -11.95
CA SER A 210 -2.98 9.03 -12.00
C SER A 210 -2.44 10.34 -11.41
N GLU A 211 -1.45 10.22 -10.53
CA GLU A 211 -0.82 11.37 -9.88
C GLU A 211 0.63 11.49 -10.32
N ARG A 212 1.12 12.72 -10.47
CA ARG A 212 2.53 12.98 -10.80
C ARG A 212 3.12 14.00 -9.85
N ILE A 213 4.36 13.78 -9.45
CA ILE A 213 5.15 14.72 -8.64
C ILE A 213 6.56 14.87 -9.22
N HIS A 214 7.03 16.11 -9.28
CA HIS A 214 8.41 16.44 -9.64
C HIS A 214 9.20 16.74 -8.38
N PHE A 215 10.30 16.04 -8.18
CA PHE A 215 11.24 16.25 -7.08
C PHE A 215 12.45 17.06 -7.57
N ASN A 216 12.41 18.38 -7.40
CA ASN A 216 13.52 19.26 -7.77
C ASN A 216 13.94 20.19 -6.60
N LYS A 217 15.25 20.40 -6.45
CA LYS A 217 15.81 21.35 -5.44
C LYS A 217 15.71 22.81 -5.87
N GLY A 218 15.41 23.09 -7.15
CA GLY A 218 15.28 24.44 -7.68
C GLY A 218 14.19 25.27 -6.99
N ARG A 219 14.36 26.60 -7.02
CA ARG A 219 13.36 27.54 -6.48
C ARG A 219 12.03 27.42 -7.22
N ARG A 220 12.06 27.33 -8.55
CA ARG A 220 10.89 27.21 -9.42
C ARG A 220 10.38 25.77 -9.48
N GLN A 221 9.07 25.61 -9.31
CA GLN A 221 8.39 24.34 -9.57
C GLN A 221 8.33 24.10 -11.07
N TRP A 222 8.54 22.85 -11.48
CA TRP A 222 8.32 22.44 -12.86
C TRP A 222 6.83 22.25 -13.11
N SER A 223 6.30 22.91 -14.14
CA SER A 223 4.86 22.98 -14.44
C SER A 223 4.46 22.25 -15.72
N ASN A 224 5.42 21.68 -16.46
CA ASN A 224 5.19 21.01 -17.74
C ASN A 224 4.15 19.92 -17.58
N GLN A 225 3.07 20.00 -18.34
CA GLN A 225 1.97 19.04 -18.35
C GLN A 225 2.44 17.73 -19.00
N LEU A 226 1.91 16.61 -18.51
CA LEU A 226 2.04 15.30 -19.14
C LEU A 226 0.67 14.92 -19.68
N GLU A 227 0.61 14.50 -20.94
CA GLU A 227 -0.64 14.09 -21.56
C GLU A 227 -0.72 12.57 -21.63
N LEU A 228 -1.58 11.99 -20.79
CA LEU A 228 -1.83 10.55 -20.81
C LEU A 228 -2.98 10.26 -21.76
N THR A 229 -2.65 9.95 -23.01
CA THR A 229 -3.64 9.52 -24.01
C THR A 229 -3.99 8.06 -23.80
N SER A 230 -5.29 7.77 -23.66
CA SER A 230 -5.81 6.40 -23.57
C SER A 230 -6.72 6.11 -24.76
N PRO A 231 -6.53 4.98 -25.46
CA PRO A 231 -7.43 4.56 -26.55
C PRO A 231 -8.88 4.51 -26.08
N GLY A 232 -9.78 5.18 -26.80
CA GLY A 232 -11.22 5.21 -26.52
C GLY A 232 -11.68 6.00 -25.27
N ARG A 233 -10.76 6.59 -24.49
CA ARG A 233 -11.08 7.47 -23.34
C ARG A 233 -10.58 8.92 -23.49
N GLY A 234 -9.82 9.21 -24.54
CA GLY A 234 -9.26 10.53 -24.80
C GLY A 234 -7.96 10.79 -24.05
N THR A 235 -7.55 12.06 -24.02
CA THR A 235 -6.31 12.51 -23.38
C THR A 235 -6.58 13.10 -22.00
N SER A 236 -5.92 12.57 -20.98
CA SER A 236 -6.00 13.08 -19.60
C SER A 236 -4.76 13.91 -19.26
N PRO A 237 -4.90 15.22 -19.01
CA PRO A 237 -3.78 16.07 -18.65
C PRO A 237 -3.40 15.88 -17.17
N VAL A 238 -2.22 15.31 -16.91
CA VAL A 238 -1.71 15.11 -15.55
C VAL A 238 -0.71 16.22 -15.20
N ARG A 239 -1.18 17.18 -14.40
CA ARG A 239 -0.34 18.26 -13.87
C ARG A 239 0.48 17.79 -12.67
N PRO A 240 1.73 18.28 -12.50
CA PRO A 240 2.54 17.86 -11.38
C PRO A 240 2.02 18.52 -10.10
N LYS A 241 1.71 17.69 -9.09
CA LYS A 241 1.30 18.16 -7.76
C LYS A 241 2.52 18.52 -6.92
N GLU A 242 2.34 19.41 -5.94
CA GLU A 242 3.40 19.71 -4.96
C GLU A 242 3.57 18.62 -3.92
N SER A 243 2.46 17.94 -3.59
CA SER A 243 2.43 16.78 -2.71
C SER A 243 1.58 15.68 -3.32
N ALA A 244 2.04 14.45 -3.17
CA ALA A 244 1.35 13.24 -3.64
C ALA A 244 1.39 12.18 -2.54
N ARG A 245 0.37 11.32 -2.49
CA ARG A 245 0.28 10.23 -1.52
C ARG A 245 0.86 8.97 -2.13
N PHE A 246 1.99 8.51 -1.60
CA PHE A 246 2.67 7.29 -2.00
C PHE A 246 2.60 6.27 -0.85
N LEU A 247 1.88 5.16 -1.07
CA LEU A 247 1.72 4.07 -0.08
C LEU A 247 1.34 4.53 1.34
N GLY A 248 0.49 5.56 1.43
CA GLY A 248 0.02 6.14 2.69
C GLY A 248 0.91 7.23 3.30
N VAL A 249 2.08 7.48 2.72
CA VAL A 249 2.99 8.58 3.10
C VAL A 249 2.82 9.74 2.12
N TRP A 250 2.82 10.97 2.62
CA TRP A 250 2.74 12.16 1.77
C TRP A 250 4.13 12.65 1.43
N LEU A 251 4.48 12.55 0.15
CA LEU A 251 5.75 13.05 -0.37
C LEU A 251 5.55 14.48 -0.88
N TYR A 252 6.41 15.40 -0.45
CA TYR A 252 6.46 16.76 -0.97
C TYR A 252 7.59 16.90 -1.98
N ARG A 253 7.47 17.82 -2.94
CA ARG A 253 8.47 18.11 -3.99
C ARG A 253 9.90 18.27 -3.45
N LYS A 254 10.06 18.95 -2.32
CA LYS A 254 11.36 19.16 -1.64
C LYS A 254 11.66 18.14 -0.54
N LEU A 255 10.88 17.06 -0.46
CA LEU A 255 10.90 16.07 0.61
C LEU A 255 10.82 16.73 2.00
N ASN A 256 10.01 17.80 2.11
CA ASN A 256 9.64 18.32 3.42
C ASN A 256 8.43 17.51 3.91
N TRP A 257 8.51 17.01 5.14
CA TRP A 257 7.48 16.11 5.66
C TRP A 257 6.28 16.85 6.26
N LYS A 258 6.10 18.13 5.94
CA LYS A 258 5.03 18.98 6.50
C LYS A 258 3.64 18.50 6.10
N ALA A 259 3.46 18.14 4.83
CA ALA A 259 2.19 17.61 4.34
C ALA A 259 1.85 16.27 5.03
N HIS A 260 2.86 15.42 5.25
CA HIS A 260 2.68 14.17 5.99
C HIS A 260 2.30 14.41 7.44
N LEU A 261 2.98 15.33 8.14
CA LEU A 261 2.63 15.73 9.51
C LEU A 261 1.19 16.18 9.63
N ALA A 262 0.74 17.10 8.76
CA ALA A 262 -0.63 17.59 8.80
C ALA A 262 -1.66 16.47 8.56
N ALA A 263 -1.36 15.53 7.67
CA ALA A 263 -2.22 14.37 7.42
C ALA A 263 -2.29 13.42 8.63
N VAL A 264 -1.15 13.16 9.27
CA VAL A 264 -1.06 12.35 10.49
C VAL A 264 -1.80 13.06 11.64
N GLU A 265 -1.57 14.35 11.84
CA GLU A 265 -2.24 15.14 12.88
C GLU A 265 -3.76 15.09 12.74
N ARG A 266 -4.29 15.28 11.52
CA ARG A 266 -5.72 15.16 11.23
C ARG A 266 -6.25 13.76 11.57
N LYS A 267 -5.53 12.70 11.17
CA LYS A 267 -5.92 11.32 11.48
C LYS A 267 -5.93 11.07 12.99
N LEU A 268 -4.92 11.57 13.71
CA LEU A 268 -4.82 11.49 15.16
C LEU A 268 -5.96 12.26 15.85
N ARG A 269 -6.35 13.44 15.34
CA ARG A 269 -7.52 14.18 15.88
C ARG A 269 -8.80 13.35 15.74
N THR A 270 -9.04 12.76 14.57
CA THR A 270 -10.22 11.92 14.34
C THR A 270 -10.22 10.68 15.24
N GLN A 271 -9.09 9.98 15.35
CA GLN A 271 -8.98 8.78 16.19
C GLN A 271 -9.03 9.11 17.69
N GLY A 272 -8.42 10.22 18.11
CA GLY A 272 -8.50 10.73 19.47
C GLY A 272 -9.92 11.11 19.85
N TYR A 273 -10.65 11.76 18.95
CA TYR A 273 -12.08 12.06 19.14
C TYR A 273 -12.93 10.78 19.22
N ALA A 274 -12.64 9.78 18.38
CA ALA A 274 -13.31 8.49 18.48
C ALA A 274 -13.03 7.80 19.83
N LEU A 275 -11.79 7.86 20.32
CA LEU A 275 -11.41 7.32 21.63
C LEU A 275 -12.12 8.06 22.77
N SER A 276 -12.21 9.40 22.71
CA SER A 276 -12.95 10.19 23.72
C SER A 276 -14.46 9.92 23.73
N ARG A 277 -15.01 9.33 22.65
CA ARG A 277 -16.41 8.86 22.61
C ARG A 277 -16.60 7.45 23.12
N LEU A 278 -15.53 6.68 23.28
CA LEU A 278 -15.56 5.30 23.79
C LEU A 278 -15.12 5.22 25.25
N ALA A 279 -14.37 6.21 25.72
CA ALA A 279 -13.85 6.28 27.07
C ALA A 279 -13.85 7.73 27.55
N ALA A 280 -14.35 7.93 28.76
CA ALA A 280 -14.24 9.16 29.52
C ALA A 280 -13.81 8.83 30.95
N SER A 281 -13.50 9.87 31.73
CA SER A 281 -13.09 9.69 33.14
C SER A 281 -14.17 9.07 34.02
N THR A 282 -15.45 9.19 33.64
CA THR A 282 -16.59 8.75 34.43
C THR A 282 -17.42 7.63 33.77
N TRP A 283 -17.13 7.26 32.52
CA TRP A 283 -17.90 6.25 31.79
C TRP A 283 -17.13 5.65 30.61
N GLY A 284 -17.56 4.49 30.13
CA GLY A 284 -16.99 3.82 28.96
C GLY A 284 -15.87 2.84 29.30
N LEU A 285 -14.88 2.72 28.41
CA LEU A 285 -13.79 1.74 28.55
C LEU A 285 -12.86 2.07 29.72
N GLY A 286 -12.54 1.08 30.53
CA GLY A 286 -11.49 1.19 31.55
C GLY A 286 -10.11 1.43 30.94
N LEU A 287 -9.21 2.03 31.72
CA LEU A 287 -7.89 2.52 31.29
C LEU A 287 -7.07 1.46 30.52
N ALA A 288 -7.07 0.22 30.96
CA ALA A 288 -6.32 -0.85 30.30
C ALA A 288 -6.77 -1.05 28.84
N LYS A 289 -8.08 -1.09 28.60
CA LYS A 289 -8.66 -1.24 27.25
C LYS A 289 -8.52 0.03 26.42
N ALA A 290 -8.66 1.21 27.04
CA ALA A 290 -8.44 2.49 26.36
C ALA A 290 -6.97 2.63 25.90
N ARG A 291 -6.01 2.26 26.76
CA ARG A 291 -4.57 2.21 26.43
C ARG A 291 -4.26 1.20 25.33
N GLU A 292 -4.94 0.07 25.32
CA GLU A 292 -4.81 -0.93 24.27
C GLU A 292 -5.28 -0.37 22.90
N VAL A 293 -6.46 0.27 22.86
CA VAL A 293 -6.98 0.94 21.65
C VAL A 293 -6.03 2.04 21.19
N TYR A 294 -5.55 2.88 22.10
CA TYR A 294 -4.55 3.90 21.81
C TYR A 294 -3.29 3.30 21.17
N THR A 295 -2.74 2.26 21.81
CA THR A 295 -1.50 1.61 21.38
C THR A 295 -1.65 0.95 20.01
N LYS A 296 -2.79 0.29 19.76
CA LYS A 296 -3.03 -0.47 18.52
C LYS A 296 -3.48 0.39 17.36
N CYS A 297 -4.18 1.50 17.60
CA CYS A 297 -4.81 2.30 16.53
C CYS A 297 -4.18 3.67 16.32
N ILE A 298 -3.76 4.35 17.39
CA ILE A 298 -3.25 5.73 17.37
C ILE A 298 -1.73 5.72 17.25
N ARG A 299 -1.05 4.99 18.15
CA ARG A 299 0.42 4.89 18.13
C ARG A 299 0.94 4.21 16.87
N SER A 300 0.26 3.15 16.40
CA SER A 300 0.61 2.47 15.14
C SER A 300 0.48 3.39 13.92
N ALA A 301 -0.54 4.25 13.88
CA ALA A 301 -0.73 5.22 12.80
C ALA A 301 0.33 6.33 12.83
N LEU A 302 0.80 6.74 14.01
CA LEU A 302 1.88 7.71 14.17
C LEU A 302 3.25 7.13 13.79
N ALA A 303 3.50 5.86 14.11
CA ALA A 303 4.74 5.18 13.78
C ALA A 303 4.84 4.78 12.29
N TYR A 304 3.73 4.79 11.55
CA TYR A 304 3.72 4.39 10.14
C TYR A 304 4.54 5.35 9.27
N GLY A 305 5.52 4.80 8.54
CA GLY A 305 6.44 5.57 7.69
C GLY A 305 7.59 6.21 8.45
N ALA A 306 7.72 5.95 9.76
CA ALA A 306 8.74 6.57 10.60
C ALA A 306 10.16 6.40 10.06
N SER A 307 10.55 5.23 9.56
CA SER A 307 11.93 5.05 9.05
C SER A 307 12.23 5.83 7.76
N SER A 308 11.21 6.39 7.09
CA SER A 308 11.42 7.26 5.92
C SER A 308 11.82 8.68 6.30
N PHE A 309 11.45 9.13 7.50
CA PHE A 309 11.60 10.53 7.92
C PHE A 309 12.30 10.72 9.27
N HIS A 310 12.44 9.64 10.05
CA HIS A 310 13.13 9.59 11.33
C HIS A 310 14.59 9.18 11.09
N ILE A 311 15.52 10.08 11.37
CA ILE A 311 16.93 9.74 11.51
C ILE A 311 17.12 9.40 12.99
N PRO A 312 17.43 8.15 13.37
CA PRO A 312 17.69 7.82 14.77
C PRO A 312 18.86 8.65 15.29
N THR A 313 18.62 9.35 16.40
CA THR A 313 19.69 9.81 17.29
C THR A 313 20.22 8.60 18.05
N ASP A 314 21.52 8.56 18.29
CA ASP A 314 22.17 7.48 19.07
C ASP A 314 21.44 7.25 20.41
N VAL A 315 21.49 6.01 20.91
CA VAL A 315 20.87 5.65 22.18
C VAL A 315 21.48 6.52 23.29
N GLY A 316 20.68 7.43 23.87
CA GLY A 316 21.14 8.41 24.88
C GLY A 316 21.49 9.80 24.33
N GLY A 317 21.37 10.05 23.02
CA GLY A 317 21.55 11.37 22.41
C GLY A 317 20.37 12.31 22.68
N GLU A 318 20.63 13.62 22.74
CA GLU A 318 19.57 14.61 22.89
C GLU A 318 18.54 14.50 21.75
N PRO A 319 17.21 14.54 22.05
CA PRO A 319 16.19 14.49 21.03
C PRO A 319 16.35 15.64 20.04
N VAL A 320 16.27 15.33 18.74
CA VAL A 320 16.52 16.29 17.66
C VAL A 320 15.70 17.57 17.87
N LYS A 321 16.39 18.70 18.06
CA LYS A 321 15.78 20.00 18.46
C LYS A 321 14.83 20.60 17.41
N LYS A 322 14.87 20.13 16.15
CA LYS A 322 14.06 20.56 15.00
C LYS A 322 13.77 19.37 14.06
N GLY A 323 12.54 19.21 13.58
CA GLY A 323 12.21 18.19 12.59
C GLY A 323 10.86 17.53 12.79
N ILE A 324 10.57 16.54 11.95
CA ILE A 324 9.30 15.81 11.95
C ILE A 324 9.06 15.07 13.27
N THR A 325 10.12 14.54 13.88
CA THR A 325 10.10 13.81 15.16
C THR A 325 9.62 14.65 16.32
N LYS A 326 10.10 15.89 16.42
CA LYS A 326 9.64 16.84 17.44
C LYS A 326 8.19 17.27 17.20
N ALA A 327 7.80 17.45 15.94
CA ALA A 327 6.41 17.78 15.60
C ALA A 327 5.46 16.62 15.92
N LEU A 328 5.83 15.38 15.63
CA LEU A 328 5.07 14.18 16.03
C LEU A 328 5.03 14.00 17.55
N GLY A 329 6.14 14.26 18.24
CA GLY A 329 6.19 14.28 19.71
C GLY A 329 5.27 15.36 20.30
N LYS A 330 5.20 16.54 19.68
CA LYS A 330 4.24 17.59 20.06
C LYS A 330 2.79 17.20 19.74
N CYS A 331 2.50 16.60 18.60
CA CYS A 331 1.15 16.09 18.30
C CYS A 331 0.74 14.96 19.27
N HIS A 332 1.70 14.18 19.75
CA HIS A 332 1.46 13.20 20.80
C HIS A 332 1.12 13.87 22.15
N THR A 333 1.76 14.99 22.49
CA THR A 333 1.49 15.73 23.75
C THR A 333 0.31 16.71 23.68
N ASP A 334 0.08 17.35 22.53
CA ASP A 334 -0.92 18.41 22.30
C ASP A 334 -2.32 17.84 22.04
N HIS A 335 -2.42 16.56 21.64
CA HIS A 335 -3.70 15.87 21.58
C HIS A 335 -4.09 15.53 23.02
N HIS A 336 -4.70 16.53 23.67
CA HIS A 336 -5.28 16.64 25.02
C HIS A 336 -6.03 15.42 25.59
N VAL A 337 -6.12 14.31 24.86
CA VAL A 337 -6.62 13.01 25.33
C VAL A 337 -5.66 12.39 26.35
N ASP A 338 -4.35 12.58 26.23
CA ASP A 338 -3.39 12.07 27.24
C ASP A 338 -3.37 12.96 28.50
N ALA A 339 -3.20 14.28 28.36
CA ALA A 339 -3.06 15.16 29.52
C ALA A 339 -4.35 15.29 30.35
N THR A 340 -5.53 15.34 29.73
CA THR A 340 -6.79 15.58 30.47
C THR A 340 -7.33 14.31 31.13
N ILE A 341 -7.08 13.13 30.56
CA ILE A 341 -7.49 11.85 31.15
C ILE A 341 -6.49 11.42 32.24
N ILE A 342 -5.19 11.68 32.05
CA ILE A 342 -4.15 11.31 33.02
C ILE A 342 -4.03 12.36 34.15
N ASN A 343 -4.00 13.67 33.87
CA ASN A 343 -3.84 14.69 34.92
C ASN A 343 -5.08 14.79 35.83
N ARG A 344 -6.28 14.65 35.27
CA ARG A 344 -7.52 14.68 36.08
C ARG A 344 -7.69 13.41 36.93
N PHE A 345 -7.00 12.32 36.57
CA PHE A 345 -6.93 11.11 37.38
C PHE A 345 -5.89 11.21 38.51
N LEU A 346 -4.79 11.94 38.30
CA LEU A 346 -3.86 12.30 39.37
C LEU A 346 -4.51 13.26 40.38
N GLU A 347 -5.41 14.14 39.93
CA GLU A 347 -6.23 14.99 40.81
C GLU A 347 -7.29 14.18 41.59
N ILE A 348 -7.97 13.22 40.96
CA ILE A 348 -9.00 12.39 41.62
C ILE A 348 -8.39 11.41 42.64
N ASN A 349 -7.18 10.92 42.43
CA ASN A 349 -6.49 10.01 43.36
C ASN A 349 -5.54 10.72 44.34
N GLY A 350 -5.39 12.04 44.25
CA GLY A 350 -4.55 12.86 45.13
C GLY A 350 -5.25 13.41 46.38
N HIS A 351 -6.53 13.10 46.60
CA HIS A 351 -7.34 13.60 47.72
C HIS A 351 -7.95 12.50 48.60
N SER A 352 -7.27 11.37 48.72
CA SER A 352 -7.63 10.36 49.72
C SER A 352 -6.39 9.77 50.41
N SER A 353 -5.62 10.60 51.12
CA SER A 353 -4.78 10.10 52.22
C SER A 353 -4.41 11.17 53.24
N GLU A 354 -5.37 11.99 53.67
CA GLU A 354 -5.24 12.78 54.90
C GLU A 354 -6.62 12.80 55.54
N ASP A 355 -6.92 11.75 56.33
CA ASP A 355 -7.67 11.86 57.58
C ASP A 355 -7.89 10.47 58.19
N GLY A 356 -7.45 10.33 59.45
CA GLY A 356 -7.93 9.29 60.36
C GLY A 356 -6.96 8.14 60.65
N ASN A 357 -5.94 8.38 61.48
CA ASN A 357 -5.81 7.51 62.66
C ASN A 357 -5.10 8.22 63.81
N SER A 358 -5.90 8.70 64.76
CA SER A 358 -5.45 9.12 66.07
C SER A 358 -5.83 8.04 67.09
N HIS A 359 -4.84 7.69 67.94
CA HIS A 359 -4.93 7.06 69.27
C HIS A 359 -4.67 5.55 69.42
N GLY A 360 -3.66 5.27 70.26
CA GLY A 360 -3.38 3.97 70.86
C GLY A 360 -1.95 3.87 71.41
N ARG A 361 -1.62 4.61 72.47
CA ARG A 361 -0.43 4.38 73.32
C ARG A 361 -0.92 3.73 74.63
N ALA A 362 -0.15 2.74 75.10
CA ALA A 362 -0.26 1.96 76.33
C ALA A 362 -1.37 0.90 76.37
#